data_AF-A0A2S9FDD4-F1
#
_entry.id   AF-A0A2S9FDD4-F1
#
_cell.length_a   1.000
_cell.length_b   1.000
_cell.length_c   1.000
_cell.angle_alpha   90.00
_cell.angle_beta   90.00
_cell.angle_gamma   90.00
#
_symmetry.space_group_name_H-M   'P 1'
#
loop_
_entity.id
_entity.type
_entity.pdbx_description
1 polymer ?
#
loop_
_entity_poly.entity_id
_entity_poly.type
_entity_poly.pdbx_seq_one_letter_code
_entity_poly.pdbx_strand_id
1 'polypeptide(L)' 'AKHLHRADIPDVDLFIRTSGEQRASNFLLWQAAYAEYVFQDKLWPDYDRRDLWAACEEYVHRNRRFGRA' A
#
# COMPACT_ATOMS: atom_id res chain seq x y z
N ALA A 1 11.95 -7.49 12.31
CA ALA A 1 11.01 -8.43 11.65
C ALA A 1 11.20 -9.93 11.98
N LYS A 2 12.40 -10.44 12.36
CA LYS A 2 12.66 -11.90 12.48
C LYS A 2 11.75 -12.71 13.43
N HIS A 3 11.06 -12.07 14.35
CA HIS A 3 10.13 -12.70 15.31
C HIS A 3 8.65 -12.36 15.04
N LEU A 4 8.34 -11.72 13.91
CA LEU A 4 6.95 -11.52 13.49
C LEU A 4 6.34 -12.86 13.06
N HIS A 5 5.00 -12.96 13.08
CA HIS A 5 4.26 -14.16 12.71
C HIS A 5 4.69 -14.77 11.36
N ARG A 6 5.04 -13.90 10.41
CA ARG A 6 5.56 -14.25 9.09
C ARG A 6 6.75 -13.34 8.80
N ALA A 7 7.93 -13.78 9.21
CA ALA A 7 9.18 -13.03 9.05
C ALA A 7 9.69 -12.99 7.60
N ASP A 8 9.09 -13.80 6.72
CA ASP A 8 9.35 -13.89 5.29
C ASP A 8 8.58 -12.84 4.46
N ILE A 9 7.59 -12.17 5.04
CA ILE A 9 6.86 -11.10 4.35
C ILE A 9 7.82 -9.93 4.10
N PRO A 10 8.01 -9.50 2.84
CA PRO A 10 8.84 -8.33 2.52
C PRO A 10 8.18 -7.04 3.01
N ASP A 11 8.93 -5.95 2.97
CA ASP A 11 8.37 -4.63 3.20
C ASP A 11 7.27 -4.32 2.16
N VAL A 12 6.27 -3.55 2.59
CA VAL A 12 5.17 -3.14 1.72
C VAL A 12 5.64 -1.95 0.89
N ASP A 13 5.65 -2.11 -0.42
CA ASP A 13 5.95 -1.03 -1.36
C ASP A 13 4.77 -0.05 -1.52
N LEU A 14 3.58 -0.60 -1.70
CA LEU A 14 2.35 0.12 -2.01
C LEU A 14 1.22 -0.38 -1.10
N PHE A 15 0.64 0.54 -0.33
CA PHE A 15 -0.51 0.34 0.53
C PHE A 15 -1.74 0.95 -0.12
N ILE A 16 -2.73 0.12 -0.49
CA ILE A 16 -3.98 0.57 -1.10
C ILE A 16 -5.11 0.41 -0.10
N ARG A 17 -5.94 1.45 0.06
CA ARG A 17 -7.17 1.38 0.86
C ARG A 17 -8.35 2.00 0.13
N THR A 18 -9.40 1.21 0.00
CA THR A 18 -10.70 1.58 -0.58
C THR A 18 -11.58 2.34 0.43
N SER A 19 -12.77 2.75 -0.01
CA SER A 19 -13.82 3.43 0.77
C SER A 19 -13.51 4.86 1.25
N GLY A 20 -12.50 5.51 0.68
CA GLY A 20 -12.17 6.93 0.94
C GLY A 20 -11.49 7.19 2.29
N GLU A 21 -11.21 6.14 3.06
CA GLU A 21 -10.66 6.28 4.41
C GLU A 21 -9.14 6.41 4.41
N GLN A 22 -8.62 7.54 4.88
CA GLN A 22 -7.18 7.83 4.88
C GLN A 22 -6.51 7.43 6.19
N ARG A 23 -6.48 6.12 6.47
CA ARG A 23 -5.81 5.55 7.65
C ARG A 23 -5.25 4.17 7.34
N ALA A 24 -4.18 3.77 8.03
CA ALA A 24 -3.67 2.39 7.94
C ALA A 24 -4.48 1.41 8.82
N SER A 25 -5.22 1.92 9.82
CA SER A 25 -5.99 1.12 10.78
C SER A 25 -5.20 -0.06 11.38
N ASN A 26 -3.94 0.19 11.77
CA ASN A 26 -3.07 -0.82 12.39
C ASN A 26 -2.76 -2.04 11.50
N PHE A 27 -2.99 -1.95 10.17
CA PHE A 27 -2.69 -3.03 9.24
C PHE A 27 -1.23 -2.99 8.81
N LEU A 28 -0.49 -4.08 9.05
CA LEU A 28 0.92 -4.26 8.68
C LEU A 28 1.84 -3.11 9.11
N LEU A 29 1.66 -2.58 10.33
CA LEU A 29 2.42 -1.41 10.82
C LEU A 29 3.94 -1.51 10.62
N TRP A 30 4.53 -2.67 10.88
CA TRP A 30 5.97 -2.86 10.74
C TRP A 30 6.39 -2.89 9.27
N GLN A 31 5.70 -3.70 8.47
CA GLN A 31 6.04 -3.91 7.06
C GLN A 31 5.71 -2.68 6.20
N ALA A 32 4.74 -1.86 6.60
CA ALA A 32 4.30 -0.67 5.88
C ALA A 32 4.94 0.64 6.37
N ALA A 33 6.01 0.57 7.17
CA ALA A 33 6.67 1.75 7.74
C ALA A 33 7.19 2.74 6.67
N TYR A 34 7.62 2.21 5.51
CA TYR A 34 8.11 3.01 4.37
C TYR A 34 7.21 2.88 3.13
N ALA A 35 6.02 2.28 3.28
CA ALA A 35 5.09 2.09 2.18
C ALA A 35 4.58 3.40 1.63
N GLU A 36 4.32 3.42 0.34
CA GLU A 36 3.59 4.50 -0.29
C GLU A 36 2.09 4.23 -0.21
N TYR A 37 1.30 5.25 0.14
CA TYR A 37 -0.15 5.10 0.32
C TYR A 37 -0.92 5.64 -0.89
N VAL A 38 -1.89 4.84 -1.34
CA VAL A 38 -2.92 5.21 -2.32
C VAL A 38 -4.29 4.95 -1.68
N PHE A 39 -5.07 6.02 -1.55
CA PHE A 39 -6.44 5.96 -1.01
C PHE A 39 -7.41 6.15 -2.18
N GLN A 40 -8.37 5.23 -2.31
CA GLN A 40 -9.38 5.26 -3.37
C GLN A 40 -10.78 5.30 -2.75
N ASP A 41 -11.63 6.17 -3.29
CA ASP A 41 -12.98 6.41 -2.73
C ASP A 41 -13.95 5.25 -2.99
N LYS A 42 -13.69 4.48 -4.05
CA LYS A 42 -14.53 3.34 -4.46
C LYS A 42 -14.64 2.33 -3.33
N LEU A 43 -15.84 1.81 -3.08
CA LEU A 43 -16.10 0.77 -2.09
C LEU A 43 -15.51 -0.57 -2.56
N TRP A 44 -15.09 -1.41 -1.60
CA TRP A 44 -14.49 -2.72 -1.91
C TRP A 44 -15.37 -3.62 -2.81
N PRO A 45 -16.70 -3.73 -2.61
CA PRO A 45 -17.53 -4.57 -3.47
C PRO A 45 -17.61 -4.10 -4.94
N ASP A 46 -17.36 -2.82 -5.19
CA ASP A 46 -17.38 -2.22 -6.53
C ASP A 46 -15.99 -2.22 -7.19
N TYR A 47 -14.96 -2.60 -6.43
CA TYR A 47 -13.56 -2.57 -6.83
C TYR A 47 -13.23 -3.73 -7.75
N ASP A 48 -12.49 -3.46 -8.83
CA ASP A 48 -12.02 -4.48 -9.75
C ASP A 48 -10.53 -4.34 -10.08
N ARG A 49 -10.00 -5.28 -10.86
CA ARG A 49 -8.58 -5.36 -11.21
C ARG A 49 -8.03 -4.08 -11.86
N ARG A 50 -8.86 -3.31 -12.55
CA ARG A 50 -8.47 -2.06 -13.24
C ARG A 50 -8.17 -0.97 -12.23
N ASP A 51 -8.87 -0.95 -11.10
CA ASP A 51 -8.63 0.01 -10.03
C ASP A 51 -7.29 -0.29 -9.33
N LEU A 52 -6.94 -1.58 -9.19
CA LEU A 52 -5.63 -2.01 -8.71
C LEU A 52 -4.53 -1.57 -9.69
N TRP A 53 -4.73 -1.78 -11.00
CA TRP A 53 -3.76 -1.35 -12.01
C TRP A 53 -3.55 0.16 -12.00
N ALA A 54 -4.62 0.94 -11.85
CA ALA A 54 -4.52 2.39 -11.74
C ALA A 54 -3.68 2.82 -10.53
N ALA A 55 -3.83 2.16 -9.37
CA ALA A 55 -3.01 2.41 -8.19
C ALA A 55 -1.53 2.02 -8.41
N CYS A 56 -1.26 0.91 -9.11
CA CYS A 56 0.09 0.51 -9.48
C CYS A 56 0.73 1.47 -10.49
N GLU A 57 -0.03 1.96 -11.48
CA GLU A 57 0.43 2.96 -12.44
C GLU A 57 0.82 4.26 -11.73
N GLU A 58 -0.02 4.73 -10.79
CA GLU A 58 0.31 5.89 -9.97
C GLU A 58 1.64 5.70 -9.22
N TYR A 59 1.83 4.55 -8.58
CA TYR A 59 3.06 4.20 -7.86
C TYR A 59 4.30 4.20 -8.76
N VAL A 60 4.20 3.62 -9.97
CA VAL A 60 5.34 3.56 -10.92
C VAL A 60 5.69 4.93 -11.46
N HIS A 61 4.71 5.83 -11.61
CA HIS A 61 4.93 7.18 -12.15
C HIS A 61 5.37 8.21 -11.10
N ARG A 62 5.33 7.89 -9.80
CA ARG A 62 5.82 8.82 -8.76
C ARG A 62 7.35 8.95 -8.83
N ASN A 63 7.84 10.19 -8.86
CA ASN A 63 9.27 10.46 -8.76
C ASN A 63 9.80 10.06 -7.37
N ARG A 64 10.61 9.00 -7.32
CA ARG A 64 11.20 8.52 -6.08
C ARG A 64 12.26 9.50 -5.59
N ARG A 65 12.11 9.97 -4.35
CA ARG A 65 13.14 10.77 -3.67
C ARG A 65 14.37 9.89 -3.41
N PHE A 66 15.56 10.48 -3.55
CA PHE A 66 16.83 9.83 -3.23
C PHE A 66 16.84 9.30 -1.78
N GLY A 67 17.30 8.07 -1.58
CA GLY A 67 17.37 7.43 -0.25
C GLY A 67 16.17 6.58 0.15
N ARG A 68 15.24 6.25 -0.78
CA ARG A 68 14.36 5.08 -0.60
C ARG A 68 15.19 3.80 -0.80
N ALA A 69 14.93 2.79 0.04
CA ALA A 69 15.62 1.51 0.04
C ALA A 69 15.49 0.77 -1.30
#